data_AF-A0A941VRW8-F1
#
_entry.id   AF-A0A941VRW8-F1
#
_cell.length_a   1.000
_cell.length_b   1.000
_cell.length_c   1.000
_cell.angle_alpha   90.00
_cell.angle_beta   90.00
_cell.angle_gamma   90.00
#
_symmetry.space_group_name_H-M   'P 1'
#
loop_
_entity.id
_entity.type
_entity.pdbx_description
1 polymer ?
#
loop_
_entity_poly.entity_id
_entity_poly.type
_entity_poly.pdbx_seq_one_letter_code
_entity_poly.pdbx_strand_id
1 'polypeptide(L)' 'RFEFPERPGALMRFLTRMSRGWNISLFHYRNHGADYGRVLVGMEVPPTDKAKFHAFLAQVGYPWCDESRNPAYRLFLS' A
#
# COMPACT_ATOMS: atom_id res chain seq x y z
N ARG A 1 -1.04 0.55 -5.13
CA ARG A 1 0.43 0.43 -5.28
C ARG A 1 1.10 1.65 -4.67
N PHE A 2 2.18 1.47 -3.91
CA PHE A 2 2.99 2.52 -3.29
C PHE A 2 4.42 2.49 -3.83
N GLU A 3 5.06 3.65 -3.87
CA GLU A 3 6.47 3.81 -4.24
C GLU A 3 7.23 4.37 -3.03
N PHE A 4 8.24 3.63 -2.59
CA PHE A 4 9.09 4.00 -1.46
C PHE A 4 10.48 4.35 -1.99
N PRO A 5 11.10 5.45 -1.50
CA PRO A 5 12.52 5.66 -1.77
C PRO A 5 13.32 4.51 -1.16
N GLU A 6 14.47 4.18 -1.76
CA GLU A 6 15.51 3.27 -1.23
C GLU A 6 16.19 3.88 0.02
N ARG A 7 15.39 4.24 1.02
CA ARG A 7 15.83 4.71 2.34
C ARG A 7 15.38 3.69 3.37
N PRO A 8 16.29 3.18 4.22
CA PRO A 8 15.96 2.27 5.30
C PRO A 8 14.76 2.75 6.12
N GLY A 9 13.83 1.83 6.38
CA GLY A 9 12.68 2.04 7.27
C GLY A 9 11.47 2.76 6.65
N ALA A 10 11.47 3.14 5.37
CA ALA A 10 10.30 3.78 4.74
C ALA A 10 9.06 2.87 4.77
N LEU A 11 9.25 1.58 4.47
CA LEU A 11 8.22 0.57 4.55
C LEU A 11 7.71 0.33 5.98
N MET A 12 8.64 0.24 6.94
CA MET A 12 8.26 0.04 8.34
C MET A 12 7.43 1.22 8.86
N ARG A 13 7.84 2.45 8.54
CA ARG A 13 7.07 3.68 8.87
C ARG A 13 5.66 3.64 8.29
N PHE A 14 5.49 3.11 7.07
CA PHE A 14 4.17 2.94 6.46
C PHE A 14 3.31 1.96 7.26
N LEU A 15 3.84 0.78 7.59
CA LEU A 15 3.12 -0.23 8.36
C LEU A 15 2.76 0.26 9.77
N THR A 16 3.65 0.98 10.44
CA THR A 16 3.38 1.54 11.78
C THR A 16 2.32 2.64 11.79
N ARG A 17 2.16 3.39 10.68
CA ARG A 17 1.13 4.42 10.54
C ARG A 17 -0.24 3.85 10.17
N MET A 18 -0.30 2.59 9.76
CA MET A 18 -1.55 1.92 9.42
C MET A 18 -2.39 1.66 10.68
N SER A 19 -3.72 1.79 10.58
CA SER A 19 -4.60 1.47 11.71
C SER A 19 -4.51 -0.01 12.07
N ARG A 20 -4.52 -0.32 13.38
CA ARG A 20 -4.48 -1.70 13.92
C ARG A 20 -5.66 -2.58 13.50
N GLY A 21 -6.68 -2.03 12.83
CA GLY A 21 -7.88 -2.74 12.36
C GLY A 21 -7.97 -2.96 10.85
N TRP A 22 -6.93 -2.62 10.07
CA TRP A 22 -6.92 -2.87 8.63
C TRP A 22 -6.06 -4.10 8.33
N ASN A 23 -6.68 -5.15 7.81
CA ASN A 23 -5.96 -6.38 7.46
C ASN A 23 -5.23 -6.18 6.12
N ILE A 24 -4.01 -6.69 6.04
CA ILE A 24 -3.27 -6.79 4.77
C ILE A 24 -3.56 -8.17 4.19
N SER A 25 -4.33 -8.22 3.11
CA SER A 25 -4.65 -9.46 2.38
C SER A 25 -3.64 -9.80 1.30
N LEU A 26 -2.88 -8.80 0.83
CA LEU A 26 -1.83 -8.98 -0.17
C LEU A 26 -0.67 -8.05 0.15
N PHE A 27 0.54 -8.58 0.07
CA PHE A 27 1.75 -7.79 0.20
C PHE A 27 2.81 -8.29 -0.79
N HIS A 28 3.06 -7.52 -1.84
CA HIS A 28 4.07 -7.83 -2.83
C HIS A 28 5.08 -6.68 -2.91
N TYR A 29 6.32 -6.97 -2.48
CA TYR A 29 7.44 -6.04 -2.53
C TYR A 29 8.34 -6.38 -3.71
N ARG A 30 8.70 -5.38 -4.51
CA ARG A 30 9.71 -5.52 -5.56
C ARG A 30 10.73 -4.41 -5.44
N ASN A 31 11.98 -4.79 -5.15
CA ASN A 31 13.12 -3.92 -5.36
C ASN A 31 13.50 -3.98 -6.84
N HIS A 32 13.40 -2.83 -7.49
CA HIS A 32 14.04 -2.59 -8.77
C HIS A 32 15.26 -1.78 -8.41
N GLY A 33 16.48 -2.20 -8.78
CA GLY A 33 17.75 -1.55 -8.37
C GLY A 33 17.95 -0.10 -8.83
N ALA A 34 16.87 0.65 -9.08
CA ALA A 34 16.77 2.09 -9.10
C ALA A 34 16.46 2.62 -7.69
N ASP A 35 16.53 3.93 -7.48
CA ASP A 35 16.40 4.60 -6.17
C ASP A 35 15.03 4.44 -5.46
N TYR A 36 14.14 3.55 -5.93
CA TYR A 36 12.79 3.33 -5.42
C TYR A 36 12.35 1.87 -5.46
N GLY A 37 11.79 1.39 -4.33
CA GLY A 37 11.08 0.13 -4.20
C GLY A 37 9.57 0.29 -4.43
N ARG A 38 8.92 -0.70 -5.03
CA ARG A 38 7.46 -0.70 -5.23
C ARG A 38 6.80 -1.75 -4.35
N VAL A 39 5.68 -1.35 -3.73
CA VAL A 39 4.84 -2.27 -2.95
C VAL A 39 3.42 -2.24 -3.48
N LEU A 40 2.91 -3.43 -3.81
CA LEU A 40 1.49 -3.65 -4.00
C LEU A 40 0.92 -4.18 -2.69
N VAL A 41 -0.05 -3.46 -2.14
CA VAL A 41 -0.73 -3.83 -0.90
C VAL A 41 -2.21 -3.97 -1.21
N GLY A 42 -2.78 -5.13 -0.86
CA GLY A 42 -4.22 -5.33 -0.73
C GLY A 42 -4.62 -5.12 0.72
N MET A 43 -5.60 -4.25 0.97
CA MET A 43 -6.09 -3.97 2.30
C MET A 43 -7.59 -4.23 2.39
N GLU A 44 -7.98 -4.89 3.47
CA GLU A 44 -9.37 -5.01 3.87
C GLU A 44 -9.68 -3.89 4.87
N VAL A 45 -10.45 -2.93 4.40
CA VAL A 45 -10.86 -1.76 5.18
C VAL A 45 -12.36 -1.88 5.46
N PRO A 46 -12.79 -1.92 6.73
CA PRO A 46 -14.21 -1.90 7.06
C PRO A 46 -14.91 -0.70 6.42
N PRO A 47 -16.17 -0.83 5.95
CA PRO A 47 -16.88 0.29 5.31
C PRO A 47 -16.94 1.56 6.17
N THR A 48 -17.04 1.39 7.49
CA THR A 48 -17.06 2.47 8.50
C THR A 48 -15.74 3.26 8.57
N ASP A 49 -14.63 2.65 8.15
CA ASP A 49 -13.29 3.23 8.24
C ASP A 49 -12.79 3.79 6.90
N LYS A 50 -13.58 3.73 5.82
CA LYS A 50 -13.19 4.26 4.51
C LYS A 50 -12.76 5.73 4.56
N ALA A 51 -13.46 6.57 5.33
CA ALA A 51 -13.07 7.98 5.47
C ALA A 51 -11.67 8.13 6.11
N LYS A 52 -11.38 7.36 7.17
CA LYS A 52 -10.06 7.33 7.82
C LYS A 52 -8.99 6.81 6.88
N PHE A 53 -9.33 5.80 6.06
CA PHE A 53 -8.43 5.24 5.07
C PHE A 53 -8.03 6.27 4.00
N HIS A 54 -9.00 7.03 3.48
CA HIS A 54 -8.72 8.09 2.53
C HIS A 54 -7.86 9.21 3.16
N ALA A 55 -8.12 9.57 4.42
CA ALA A 55 -7.30 10.53 5.15
C ALA A 55 -5.86 10.01 5.35
N PHE A 56 -5.69 8.74 5.67
CA PHE A 56 -4.38 8.09 5.74
C PHE A 56 -3.64 8.16 4.40
N LEU A 57 -4.29 7.82 3.28
CA LEU A 57 -3.68 7.89 1.95
C LEU A 57 -3.24 9.32 1.58
N ALA A 58 -3.97 10.34 2.02
CA ALA A 58 -3.60 11.73 1.83
C ALA A 58 -2.39 12.15 2.69
N GLN A 59 -2.20 11.52 3.85
CA GLN A 59 -1.15 11.87 4.83
C GLN A 59 0.09 10.97 4.77
N VAL A 60 0.03 9.87 4.01
CA VAL A 60 1.08 8.84 4.00
C VAL A 60 2.41 9.37 3.45
N GLY A 61 2.36 10.39 2.59
CA GLY A 61 3.54 11.08 2.06
C GLY A 61 4.37 10.27 1.06
N TYR A 62 3.81 9.18 0.54
CA TYR A 62 4.42 8.35 -0.50
C TYR A 62 3.56 8.38 -1.76
N PRO A 63 4.15 8.43 -2.96
CA PRO A 63 3.41 8.27 -4.20
C PRO A 63 2.64 6.96 -4.18
N TRP A 64 1.37 7.02 -4.58
CA TRP A 64 0.53 5.85 -4.66
C TRP A 64 -0.43 5.93 -5.86
N CYS A 65 -0.82 4.76 -6.34
CA CYS A 65 -1.80 4.59 -7.39
C CYS A 65 -2.85 3.57 -6.93
N ASP A 66 -4.13 3.89 -7.12
CA ASP A 66 -5.21 2.92 -6.92
C ASP A 66 -5.12 1.84 -8.00
N GLU A 67 -5.07 0.59 -7.57
CA GLU A 67 -5.00 -0.59 -8.44
C GLU A 67 -6.24 -1.48 -8.30
N SER A 68 -7.25 -1.08 -7.53
CA SER A 68 -8.44 -1.89 -7.25
C SER A 68 -9.25 -2.26 -8.50
N ARG A 69 -9.08 -1.50 -9.60
CA ARG A 69 -9.73 -1.76 -10.90
C ARG A 69 -8.79 -2.37 -11.95
N ASN A 70 -7.57 -2.74 -11.59
CA ASN A 70 -6.63 -3.33 -12.53
C ASN A 70 -7.01 -4.79 -12.84
N PRO A 71 -7.35 -5.12 -14.10
CA PRO A 71 -7.82 -6.45 -14.47
C PRO A 71 -6.73 -7.53 -14.30
N ALA A 72 -5.45 -7.18 -14.42
CA ALA A 72 -4.35 -8.13 -14.23
C ALA A 72 -4.35 -8.69 -12.80
N TYR A 73 -4.66 -7.88 -11.80
CA TYR A 73 -4.69 -8.35 -10.41
C TYR A 73 -5.85 -9.31 -10.12
N ARG A 74 -6.96 -9.21 -10.84
CA ARG A 74 -8.03 -10.21 -10.76
C ARG A 74 -7.64 -11.55 -11.39
N LEU A 75 -6.74 -11.53 -12.38
CA LEU A 75 -6.35 -12.71 -13.14
C LEU A 75 -5.21 -13.50 -12.48
N PHE A 76 -4.35 -12.85 -11.69
CA PHE A 76 -3.09 -13.45 -11.21
C PHE A 76 -2.93 -13.51 -9.69
N LEU A 77 -3.85 -12.95 -8.90
CA LEU A 77 -3.75 -12.89 -7.43
C LEU A 77 -4.90 -13.61 -6.71
N SER A 78 -5.44 -14.67 -7.33
CA SER A 78 -6.48 -15.54 -6.76
C SER A 78 -6.04 -16.24 -5.48
#